data_AF-A0A924FRT8-F1
#
_entry.id   AF-A0A924FRT8-F1
#
_cell.length_a   1.000
_cell.length_b   1.000
_cell.length_c   1.000
_cell.angle_alpha   90.00
_cell.angle_beta   90.00
_cell.angle_gamma   90.00
#
_symmetry.space_group_name_H-M   'P 1'
#
loop_
_entity.id
_entity.type
_entity.pdbx_description
1 polymer ?
#
loop_
_entity_poly.entity_id
_entity_poly.type
_entity_poly.pdbx_seq_one_letter_code
_entity_poly.pdbx_strand_id
1 'polypeptide(L)'
;MAETSFMDDVVFPVHISFGSTGGPDWPVDIVTLGSGREERNMSWSAPLRSYDAKYGVRTHDELYEILSLYHVAMGRLRGFRLLDWSDYRSCAPLRAPQALDQSLGTGDGVTTTFLISKRYTIGPHSFDRRIAKPFGEILIAIDGQPQGSGFSVSPSAGLVSFATAPPPGAAI
;
A
#
# COMPACT_ATOMS: atom_id res chain seq x y z
N MET A 1 21.54 15.37 -2.13
CA MET A 1 20.30 16.13 -1.84
C MET A 1 19.22 15.06 -1.69
N ALA A 2 18.96 14.59 -0.46
CA ALA A 2 18.09 13.44 -0.22
C ALA A 2 16.64 13.76 -0.62
N GLU A 3 15.93 12.82 -1.24
CA GLU A 3 14.54 12.94 -1.72
C GLU A 3 13.63 13.53 -0.63
N THR A 4 13.35 14.83 -0.68
CA THR A 4 12.71 15.56 0.43
C THR A 4 11.18 15.54 0.40
N SER A 5 10.54 14.91 -0.59
CA SER A 5 9.08 14.96 -0.78
C SER A 5 8.28 13.95 0.06
N PHE A 6 8.90 12.95 0.69
CA PHE A 6 8.18 11.97 1.53
C PHE A 6 8.93 11.69 2.84
N MET A 7 8.20 11.49 3.92
CA MET A 7 8.72 11.21 5.26
C MET A 7 8.58 9.71 5.57
N ASP A 8 9.61 8.94 5.28
CA ASP A 8 9.56 7.46 5.36
C ASP A 8 9.43 6.90 6.78
N ASP A 9 9.59 7.68 7.84
CA ASP A 9 9.39 7.23 9.23
C ASP A 9 8.16 7.84 9.89
N VAL A 10 7.37 8.61 9.13
CA VAL A 10 6.21 9.33 9.65
C VAL A 10 4.91 8.66 9.20
N VAL A 11 4.06 8.36 10.18
CA VAL A 11 2.70 7.85 10.00
C VAL A 11 1.75 8.87 10.61
N PHE A 12 0.67 9.17 9.91
CA PHE A 12 -0.41 9.98 10.45
C PHE A 12 -0.94 9.31 11.74
N PRO A 13 -1.23 10.08 12.82
CA PRO A 13 -1.56 9.52 14.11
C PRO A 13 -2.68 8.48 14.04
N VAL A 14 -2.36 7.23 14.37
CA VAL A 14 -3.26 6.09 14.16
C VAL A 14 -4.54 6.23 14.98
N HIS A 15 -4.43 6.68 16.24
CA HIS A 15 -5.56 6.88 17.14
C HIS A 15 -6.55 7.96 16.64
N ILE A 16 -6.05 8.96 15.91
CA ILE A 16 -6.87 9.99 15.24
C ILE A 16 -7.47 9.43 13.94
N SER A 17 -6.68 8.70 13.15
CA SER A 17 -7.14 8.17 11.86
C SER A 17 -8.25 7.13 11.97
N PHE A 18 -8.48 6.56 13.15
CA PHE A 18 -9.44 5.48 13.34
C PHE A 18 -10.85 5.90 12.93
N GLY A 19 -11.45 5.14 12.01
CA GLY A 19 -12.76 5.46 11.46
C GLY A 19 -12.78 6.58 10.42
N SER A 20 -11.61 6.99 9.90
CA SER A 20 -11.55 7.89 8.74
C SER A 20 -12.35 7.30 7.58
N THR A 21 -13.22 8.12 6.99
CA THR A 21 -14.01 7.72 5.83
C THR A 21 -13.23 8.01 4.56
N GLY A 22 -13.57 7.33 3.47
CA GLY A 22 -12.87 7.49 2.21
C GLY A 22 -12.66 6.17 1.48
N GLY A 23 -11.78 6.18 0.50
CA GLY A 23 -11.48 4.99 -0.27
C GLY A 23 -10.79 5.28 -1.61
N PRO A 24 -10.55 4.22 -2.40
CA PRO A 24 -10.03 4.34 -3.75
C PRO A 24 -11.11 4.89 -4.69
N ASP A 25 -10.70 5.81 -5.56
CA ASP A 25 -11.49 6.30 -6.68
C ASP A 25 -10.73 6.06 -8.00
N TRP A 26 -11.49 5.67 -9.02
CA TRP A 26 -10.98 5.41 -10.36
C TRP A 26 -11.50 6.52 -11.29
N PRO A 27 -10.63 7.44 -11.75
CA PRO A 27 -11.05 8.54 -12.62
C PRO A 27 -11.30 8.00 -14.03
N VAL A 28 -12.47 7.40 -14.21
CA VAL A 28 -12.95 6.88 -15.50
C VAL A 28 -13.85 7.92 -16.15
N ASP A 29 -13.48 8.36 -17.34
CA ASP A 29 -14.32 9.19 -18.18
C ASP A 29 -15.30 8.31 -18.96
N ILE A 30 -16.60 8.56 -18.80
CA ILE A 30 -17.67 7.83 -19.50
C ILE A 30 -18.30 8.76 -20.53
N VAL A 31 -18.22 8.38 -21.80
CA VAL A 31 -18.75 9.16 -22.93
C VAL A 31 -19.84 8.36 -23.65
N THR A 32 -21.02 8.94 -23.81
CA THR A 32 -22.11 8.36 -24.61
C THR A 32 -21.98 8.79 -26.07
N LEU A 33 -21.84 7.84 -26.98
CA LEU A 33 -21.74 8.06 -28.41
C LEU A 33 -23.11 8.38 -29.02
N GLY A 34 -23.14 9.04 -30.18
CA GLY A 34 -24.38 9.31 -30.93
C GLY A 34 -25.15 8.05 -31.35
N SER A 35 -24.53 6.87 -31.27
CA SER A 35 -25.14 5.56 -31.49
C SER A 35 -25.86 4.98 -30.26
N GLY A 36 -25.79 5.65 -29.10
CA GLY A 36 -26.30 5.16 -27.82
C GLY A 36 -25.37 4.17 -27.09
N ARG A 37 -24.16 3.91 -27.62
CA ARG A 37 -23.13 3.10 -26.95
C ARG A 37 -22.30 3.95 -26.00
N GLU A 38 -21.76 3.34 -24.94
CA GLU A 38 -20.82 3.98 -24.02
C GLU A 38 -19.37 3.62 -24.38
N GLU A 39 -18.48 4.60 -24.27
CA GLU A 39 -17.03 4.42 -24.24
C GLU A 39 -16.49 4.84 -22.88
N ARG A 40 -15.55 4.05 -22.34
CA ARG A 40 -14.94 4.27 -21.02
C ARG A 40 -13.44 4.40 -21.18
N ASN A 41 -12.89 5.53 -20.76
CA ASN A 41 -11.46 5.81 -20.86
C ASN A 41 -10.89 6.03 -19.45
N MET A 42 -9.71 5.46 -19.18
CA MET A 42 -9.02 5.60 -17.90
C MET A 42 -7.55 5.93 -18.16
N SER A 43 -7.13 7.12 -17.75
CA SER A 43 -5.74 7.59 -17.94
C SER A 43 -4.80 7.17 -16.80
N TRP A 44 -5.34 6.64 -15.70
CA TRP A 44 -4.60 6.27 -14.50
C TRP A 44 -4.41 4.75 -14.46
N SER A 45 -3.27 4.27 -13.96
CA SER A 45 -3.01 2.82 -13.80
C SER A 45 -3.33 2.29 -12.40
N ALA A 46 -3.61 3.18 -11.45
CA ALA A 46 -3.96 2.88 -10.07
C ALA A 46 -4.94 3.92 -9.54
N PRO A 47 -5.80 3.57 -8.57
CA PRO A 47 -6.79 4.50 -8.05
C PRO A 47 -6.16 5.54 -7.14
N LEU A 48 -6.67 6.76 -7.19
CA LEU A 48 -6.37 7.78 -6.18
C LEU A 48 -7.15 7.44 -4.92
N ARG A 49 -6.50 7.48 -3.76
CA ARG A 49 -7.19 7.28 -2.48
C ARG A 49 -7.34 8.60 -1.77
N SER A 50 -8.57 8.92 -1.38
CA SER A 50 -8.89 10.09 -0.58
C SER A 50 -9.52 9.64 0.74
N TYR A 51 -9.06 10.22 1.84
CA TYR A 51 -9.56 9.92 3.17
C TYR A 51 -9.83 11.22 3.93
N ASP A 52 -10.85 11.17 4.78
CA ASP A 52 -11.30 12.26 5.61
C ASP A 52 -11.20 11.85 7.09
N ALA A 53 -10.24 12.46 7.80
CA ALA A 53 -9.97 12.21 9.21
C ALA A 53 -10.72 13.18 10.17
N LYS A 54 -11.76 13.88 9.70
CA LYS A 54 -12.48 14.91 10.47
C LYS A 54 -13.00 14.47 11.85
N TYR A 55 -13.37 13.21 12.01
CA TYR A 55 -13.95 12.71 13.27
C TYR A 55 -12.92 12.26 14.31
N GLY A 56 -11.63 12.35 13.99
CA GLY A 56 -10.55 11.82 14.81
C GLY A 56 -10.12 12.70 15.97
N VAL A 57 -10.33 14.02 15.88
CA VAL A 57 -9.81 14.99 16.86
C VAL A 57 -10.81 15.26 17.95
N ARG A 58 -10.44 14.92 19.19
CA ARG A 58 -11.28 15.00 20.38
C ARG A 58 -10.65 15.86 21.47
N THR A 59 -9.32 15.98 21.48
CA THR A 59 -8.57 16.74 22.49
C THR A 59 -7.70 17.84 21.88
N HIS A 60 -7.26 18.78 22.71
CA HIS A 60 -6.31 19.82 22.28
C HIS A 60 -4.93 19.24 21.96
N ASP A 61 -4.53 18.17 22.64
CA ASP A 61 -3.26 17.48 22.41
C ASP A 61 -3.25 16.79 21.03
N GLU A 62 -4.34 16.12 20.66
CA GLU A 62 -4.51 15.52 19.33
C GLU A 62 -4.50 16.58 18.21
N LEU A 63 -5.11 17.76 18.45
CA LEU A 63 -5.05 18.88 17.53
C LEU A 63 -3.60 19.39 17.37
N TYR A 64 -2.85 19.51 18.46
CA TYR A 64 -1.46 19.94 18.44
C TYR A 64 -0.56 18.91 17.73
N GLU A 65 -0.83 17.62 17.85
CA GLU A 65 -0.14 16.56 17.13
C GLU A 65 -0.32 16.68 15.61
N ILE A 66 -1.56 16.91 15.15
CA ILE A 66 -1.84 17.16 13.73
C ILE A 66 -1.17 18.45 13.25
N LEU A 67 -1.25 19.52 14.06
CA LEU A 67 -0.63 20.80 13.70
C LEU A 67 0.90 20.66 13.59
N SER A 68 1.51 19.89 14.49
CA SER A 68 2.93 19.55 14.45
C SER A 68 3.28 18.80 13.18
N LEU A 69 2.49 17.76 12.83
CA LEU A 69 2.66 17.04 11.57
C LEU A 69 2.52 17.96 10.36
N TYR A 70 1.53 18.84 10.34
CA TYR A 70 1.29 19.79 9.24
C TYR A 70 2.48 20.75 9.03
N HIS A 71 3.07 21.25 10.11
CA HIS A 71 4.26 22.12 10.03
C HIS A 71 5.51 21.35 9.59
N VAL A 72 5.74 20.13 10.10
CA VAL A 72 6.86 19.27 9.69
C VAL A 72 6.73 18.80 8.23
N ALA A 73 5.49 18.56 7.77
CA ALA A 73 5.16 18.25 6.39
C ALA A 73 5.29 19.45 5.44
N MET A 74 5.43 20.67 6.00
CA MET A 74 5.39 21.93 5.26
C MET A 74 4.11 22.03 4.39
N GLY A 75 2.97 21.71 5.00
CA GLY A 75 1.68 21.64 4.33
C GLY A 75 1.59 20.52 3.30
N ARG A 76 1.50 20.87 2.01
CA ARG A 76 1.35 19.92 0.90
C ARG A 76 2.67 19.46 0.29
N LEU A 77 3.80 19.92 0.82
CA LEU A 77 5.12 19.69 0.22
C LEU A 77 5.64 18.26 0.48
N ARG A 78 5.48 17.76 1.71
CA ARG A 78 6.01 16.45 2.11
C ARG A 78 4.89 15.49 2.48
N GLY A 79 4.88 14.33 1.83
CA GLY A 79 3.97 13.23 2.13
C GLY A 79 4.40 12.44 3.37
N PHE A 80 3.46 11.70 3.94
CA PHE A 80 3.62 10.76 5.04
C PHE A 80 2.67 9.57 4.83
N ARG A 81 2.81 8.51 5.63
CA ARG A 81 1.90 7.36 5.53
C ARG A 81 0.58 7.65 6.21
N LEU A 82 -0.51 7.19 5.59
CA LEU A 82 -1.83 7.13 6.19
C LEU A 82 -2.30 5.68 6.17
N LEU A 83 -2.85 5.23 7.30
CA LEU A 83 -3.38 3.88 7.43
C LEU A 83 -4.79 3.80 6.84
N ASP A 84 -5.00 2.91 5.87
CA ASP A 84 -6.32 2.56 5.36
C ASP A 84 -6.95 1.44 6.20
N TRP A 85 -7.87 1.79 7.09
CA TRP A 85 -8.53 0.84 7.99
C TRP A 85 -9.36 -0.24 7.30
N SER A 86 -9.75 -0.03 6.04
CA SER A 86 -10.48 -1.05 5.27
C SER A 86 -9.55 -2.09 4.63
N ASP A 87 -8.27 -1.76 4.45
CA ASP A 87 -7.41 -2.45 3.48
C ASP A 87 -5.91 -2.46 3.85
N TYR A 88 -5.62 -2.44 5.16
CA TYR A 88 -4.27 -2.44 5.73
C TYR A 88 -3.64 -3.83 5.93
N ARG A 89 -4.32 -4.90 5.55
CA ARG A 89 -3.84 -6.28 5.69
C ARG A 89 -3.59 -6.91 4.33
N SER A 90 -2.67 -7.87 4.25
CA SER A 90 -2.44 -8.71 3.07
C SER A 90 -3.63 -9.62 2.76
N CYS A 91 -4.33 -10.11 3.78
CA CYS A 91 -5.47 -11.01 3.65
C CYS A 91 -6.84 -10.28 3.65
N ALA A 92 -7.91 -11.08 3.60
CA ALA A 92 -9.28 -10.63 3.75
C ALA A 92 -9.52 -9.96 5.12
N PRO A 93 -10.54 -9.08 5.25
CA PRO A 93 -10.89 -8.47 6.53
C PRO A 93 -11.11 -9.51 7.63
N LEU A 94 -10.78 -9.12 8.88
CA LEU A 94 -10.92 -9.93 10.09
C LEU A 94 -10.04 -11.19 10.18
N ARG A 95 -9.12 -11.41 9.25
CA ARG A 95 -8.10 -12.46 9.35
C ARG A 95 -6.75 -11.89 9.78
N ALA A 96 -5.93 -12.74 10.39
CA ALA A 96 -4.53 -12.41 10.67
C ALA A 96 -3.70 -12.55 9.38
N PRO A 97 -2.78 -11.62 9.10
CA PRO A 97 -1.82 -11.77 8.00
C PRO A 97 -1.00 -13.07 8.11
N GLN A 98 -0.73 -13.71 6.98
CA GLN A 98 0.14 -14.86 6.85
C GLN A 98 1.17 -14.63 5.73
N ALA A 99 2.31 -15.33 5.82
CA ALA A 99 3.39 -15.24 4.84
C ALA A 99 3.01 -15.71 3.42
N LEU A 100 1.87 -16.41 3.26
CA LEU A 100 1.38 -16.96 2.00
C LEU A 100 0.17 -16.21 1.43
N ASP A 101 -0.22 -15.08 2.04
CA ASP A 101 -1.42 -14.34 1.65
C ASP A 101 -1.36 -13.78 0.23
N GLN A 102 -0.17 -13.38 -0.21
CA GLN A 102 0.07 -12.69 -1.47
C GLN A 102 1.28 -13.31 -2.14
N SER A 103 1.15 -13.63 -3.43
CA SER A 103 2.32 -14.01 -4.23
C SER A 103 2.97 -12.77 -4.81
N LEU A 104 4.27 -12.61 -4.53
CA LEU A 104 5.11 -11.51 -5.00
C LEU A 104 5.90 -11.89 -6.26
N GLY A 105 6.07 -13.20 -6.52
CA GLY A 105 6.70 -13.69 -7.74
C GLY A 105 7.15 -15.13 -7.64
N THR A 106 7.99 -15.52 -8.60
CA THR A 106 8.65 -16.83 -8.62
C THR A 106 10.15 -16.62 -8.80
N GLY A 107 10.93 -17.30 -7.96
CA GLY A 107 12.38 -17.31 -8.06
C GLY A 107 12.86 -17.87 -9.40
N ASP A 108 13.94 -17.30 -9.90
CA ASP A 108 14.66 -17.71 -11.11
C ASP A 108 16.13 -18.04 -10.80
N GLY A 109 16.54 -17.99 -9.53
CA GLY A 109 17.93 -18.15 -9.08
C GLY A 109 18.83 -16.92 -9.31
N VAL A 110 18.30 -15.80 -9.81
CA VAL A 110 19.07 -14.60 -10.15
C VAL A 110 18.47 -13.34 -9.52
N THR A 111 17.15 -13.15 -9.64
CA THR A 111 16.41 -12.00 -9.12
C THR A 111 16.35 -12.05 -7.61
N THR A 112 16.84 -11.00 -6.95
CA THR A 112 16.85 -10.89 -5.49
C THR A 112 15.80 -9.92 -4.95
N THR A 113 15.14 -9.15 -5.81
CA THR A 113 14.22 -8.08 -5.42
C THR A 113 12.83 -8.30 -6.00
N PHE A 114 11.81 -8.25 -5.13
CA PHE A 114 10.42 -8.46 -5.49
C PHE A 114 9.57 -7.30 -5.00
N LEU A 115 8.61 -6.87 -5.83
CA LEU A 115 7.68 -5.81 -5.46
C LEU A 115 6.62 -6.35 -4.50
N ILE A 116 6.29 -5.58 -3.48
CA ILE A 116 5.14 -5.87 -2.63
C ILE A 116 3.88 -5.46 -3.38
N SER A 117 2.96 -6.39 -3.53
CA SER A 117 1.64 -6.14 -4.12
C SER A 117 0.54 -6.83 -3.33
N LYS A 118 -0.67 -6.28 -3.41
CA LYS A 118 -1.90 -6.93 -2.99
C LYS A 118 -2.77 -7.19 -4.21
N ARG A 119 -3.11 -8.46 -4.43
CA ARG A 119 -4.02 -8.90 -5.49
C ARG A 119 -5.46 -8.89 -5.00
N TYR A 120 -6.34 -8.26 -5.76
CA TYR A 120 -7.80 -8.35 -5.63
C TYR A 120 -8.30 -9.26 -6.74
N THR A 121 -9.11 -10.26 -6.41
CA THR A 121 -9.65 -11.21 -7.39
C THR A 121 -11.16 -11.32 -7.24
N ILE A 122 -11.87 -11.24 -8.35
CA ILE A 122 -13.31 -11.50 -8.44
C ILE A 122 -13.58 -12.32 -9.72
N GLY A 123 -14.03 -13.57 -9.55
CA GLY A 123 -14.15 -14.50 -10.67
C GLY A 123 -12.81 -14.65 -11.42
N PRO A 124 -12.78 -14.52 -12.76
CA PRO A 124 -11.55 -14.62 -13.56
C PRO A 124 -10.76 -13.31 -13.61
N HIS A 125 -11.24 -12.24 -12.98
CA HIS A 125 -10.63 -10.92 -13.05
C HIS A 125 -9.77 -10.66 -11.83
N SER A 126 -8.62 -10.03 -12.04
CA SER A 126 -7.75 -9.59 -10.97
C SER A 126 -7.23 -8.17 -11.18
N PHE A 127 -6.86 -7.53 -10.07
CA PHE A 127 -6.14 -6.26 -10.05
C PHE A 127 -5.01 -6.34 -9.02
N ASP A 128 -3.80 -6.01 -9.43
CA ASP A 128 -2.62 -6.00 -8.56
C ASP A 128 -2.29 -4.58 -8.12
N ARG A 129 -2.51 -4.28 -6.84
CA ARG A 129 -2.12 -3.01 -6.23
C ARG A 129 -0.70 -3.09 -5.71
N ARG A 130 0.22 -2.35 -6.32
CA ARG A 130 1.57 -2.14 -5.77
C ARG A 130 1.50 -1.43 -4.40
N ILE A 131 2.24 -1.94 -3.43
CA ILE A 131 2.39 -1.36 -2.08
C ILE A 131 3.75 -0.67 -2.00
N ALA A 132 3.83 0.60 -2.41
CA ALA A 132 5.09 1.34 -2.49
C ALA A 132 5.65 1.79 -1.13
N LYS A 133 4.80 1.92 -0.10
CA LYS A 133 5.18 2.42 1.23
C LYS A 133 4.69 1.46 2.33
N PRO A 134 5.22 0.21 2.40
CA PRO A 134 4.83 -0.75 3.42
C PRO A 134 5.16 -0.20 4.82
N PHE A 135 4.39 -0.62 5.82
CA PHE A 135 4.60 -0.28 7.22
C PHE A 135 4.01 -1.38 8.11
N GLY A 136 4.63 -1.62 9.26
CA GLY A 136 4.26 -2.68 10.18
C GLY A 136 5.02 -3.98 9.94
N GLU A 137 4.46 -5.07 10.44
CA GLU A 137 5.04 -6.41 10.31
C GLU A 137 4.93 -6.94 8.88
N ILE A 138 6.03 -7.50 8.37
CA ILE A 138 6.09 -8.15 7.06
C ILE A 138 6.50 -9.60 7.26
N LEU A 139 5.64 -10.51 6.82
CA LEU A 139 5.87 -11.95 6.83
C LEU A 139 6.17 -12.40 5.40
N ILE A 140 7.28 -13.08 5.19
CA ILE A 140 7.72 -13.60 3.89
C ILE A 140 7.85 -15.11 3.97
N ALA A 141 7.49 -15.79 2.90
CA ALA A 141 7.79 -17.21 2.71
C ALA A 141 8.55 -17.41 1.40
N ILE A 142 9.32 -18.50 1.33
CA ILE A 142 9.92 -18.98 0.09
C ILE A 142 9.50 -20.43 -0.04
N ASP A 143 8.85 -20.77 -1.16
CA ASP A 143 8.33 -22.10 -1.46
C ASP A 143 7.48 -22.69 -0.32
N GLY A 144 6.56 -21.87 0.20
CA GLY A 144 5.67 -22.26 1.30
C GLY A 144 6.29 -22.20 2.70
N GLN A 145 7.60 -21.98 2.83
CA GLN A 145 8.30 -21.95 4.12
C GLN A 145 8.47 -20.51 4.63
N PRO A 146 7.89 -20.14 5.79
CA PRO A 146 8.09 -18.83 6.40
C PRO A 146 9.56 -18.54 6.68
N GLN A 147 10.00 -17.34 6.36
CA GLN A 147 11.34 -16.84 6.59
C GLN A 147 11.36 -15.96 7.84
N GLY A 148 12.19 -16.30 8.83
CA GLY A 148 12.42 -15.46 10.02
C GLY A 148 13.50 -14.40 9.84
N SER A 149 14.32 -14.51 8.80
CA SER A 149 15.43 -13.60 8.46
C SER A 149 15.87 -13.81 7.00
N GLY A 150 16.93 -13.13 6.56
CA GLY A 150 17.49 -13.31 5.20
C GLY A 150 16.85 -12.43 4.12
N PHE A 151 15.87 -11.61 4.49
CA PHE A 151 15.27 -10.59 3.65
C PHE A 151 15.29 -9.22 4.33
N SER A 152 15.18 -8.17 3.53
CA SER A 152 14.98 -6.79 3.98
C SER A 152 13.84 -6.17 3.19
N VAL A 153 13.16 -5.18 3.78
CA VAL A 153 12.04 -4.48 3.14
C VAL A 153 12.40 -3.01 3.01
N SER A 154 12.29 -2.47 1.80
CA SER A 154 12.40 -1.03 1.56
C SER A 154 11.07 -0.35 1.91
N PRO A 155 11.01 0.46 2.99
CA PRO A 155 9.80 1.17 3.35
C PRO A 155 9.48 2.30 2.35
N SER A 156 10.45 2.72 1.54
CA SER A 156 10.32 3.83 0.60
C SER A 156 9.94 3.40 -0.83
N ALA A 157 10.26 2.17 -1.24
CA ALA A 157 10.02 1.66 -2.59
C ALA A 157 9.04 0.48 -2.66
N GLY A 158 8.77 -0.18 -1.53
CA GLY A 158 7.89 -1.33 -1.47
C GLY A 158 8.52 -2.57 -2.10
N LEU A 159 9.79 -2.81 -1.78
CA LEU A 159 10.58 -3.91 -2.32
C LEU A 159 11.02 -4.83 -1.17
N VAL A 160 10.88 -6.14 -1.38
CA VAL A 160 11.52 -7.18 -0.58
C VAL A 160 12.80 -7.56 -1.28
N SER A 161 13.93 -7.54 -0.57
CA SER A 161 15.24 -7.90 -1.09
C SER A 161 15.82 -9.06 -0.30
N PHE A 162 16.25 -10.10 -0.98
CA PHE A 162 16.92 -11.26 -0.40
C PHE A 162 18.43 -11.16 -0.55
N ALA A 163 19.19 -11.67 0.42
CA ALA A 163 20.65 -11.75 0.32
C ALA A 163 21.09 -12.77 -0.75
N THR A 164 20.32 -13.84 -0.91
CA THR A 164 20.50 -14.88 -1.92
C THR A 164 19.23 -14.97 -2.75
N ALA A 165 19.36 -15.04 -4.08
CA ALA A 165 18.21 -15.15 -4.97
C ALA A 165 17.41 -16.43 -4.65
N PRO A 166 16.07 -16.36 -4.53
CA PRO A 166 15.23 -17.54 -4.38
C PRO A 166 15.46 -18.52 -5.55
N PRO A 167 15.49 -19.84 -5.29
CA PRO A 167 15.82 -20.81 -6.32
C PRO A 167 14.76 -20.86 -7.43
N PRO A 168 15.12 -21.35 -8.63
CA PRO A 168 14.19 -21.48 -9.75
C PRO A 168 12.91 -22.22 -9.35
N GLY A 169 11.76 -21.61 -9.60
CA GLY A 169 10.44 -22.18 -9.31
C GLY A 169 9.91 -21.94 -7.90
N ALA A 170 10.72 -21.39 -6.98
CA ALA A 170 10.25 -21.09 -5.62
C ALA A 170 9.24 -19.94 -5.63
N ALA A 171 8.04 -20.19 -5.12
CA ALA A 171 7.04 -19.14 -4.94
C ALA A 171 7.45 -18.20 -3.79
N ILE A 172 7.26 -16.90 -4.00
CA ILE A 172 7.51 -15.83 -3.02
C ILE A 172 6.21 -15.11 -2.77
#